data_AF-A0A959Y5H4-F1
#
_entry.id   AF-A0A959Y5H4-F1
#
_cell.length_a   1.000
_cell.length_b   1.000
_cell.length_c   1.000
_cell.angle_alpha   90.00
_cell.angle_beta   90.00
_cell.angle_gamma   90.00
#
_symmetry.space_group_name_H-M   'P 1'
#
loop_
_entity.id
_entity.type
_entity.pdbx_description
1 polymer ?
#
loop_
_entity_poly.entity_id
_entity_poly.type
_entity_poly.pdbx_seq_one_letter_code
_entity_poly.pdbx_strand_id
1 'polypeptide(L)'
;FIFYFSGHGENNGKDELCLLGYDTRTTDPERMWSTGLRQQDILEAFRGAKCRKRLMILDACKSGLIASIGERSAERPEAVLAERLVEEDGSLMILAAASGDQRSYESKELGGGIFTHYLIKGLSGAADGSTG
;
A
#
# COMPACT_ATOMS: atom_id res chain seq x y z
N PHE A 1 -13.24 8.83 0.00
CA PHE A 1 -12.50 8.43 1.21
C PHE A 1 -11.07 8.14 0.80
N ILE A 2 -10.09 8.61 1.58
CA ILE A 2 -8.67 8.39 1.31
C ILE A 2 -8.08 7.73 2.56
N PHE A 3 -7.37 6.62 2.37
CA PHE A 3 -6.49 6.03 3.36
C PHE A 3 -5.08 6.12 2.83
N TYR A 4 -4.19 6.64 3.65
CA TYR A 4 -2.77 6.67 3.36
C TYR A 4 -2.02 6.04 4.54
N PHE A 5 -1.08 5.14 4.25
CA PHE A 5 -0.19 4.55 5.24
C PHE A 5 1.24 4.59 4.75
N SER A 6 2.18 4.94 5.62
CA SER A 6 3.62 4.81 5.39
C SER A 6 4.29 4.22 6.63
N GLY A 7 5.12 3.19 6.42
CA GLY A 7 5.79 2.51 7.51
C GLY A 7 6.16 1.07 7.16
N HIS A 8 6.29 0.23 8.19
CA HIS A 8 6.64 -1.16 7.99
C HIS A 8 5.43 -2.01 7.59
N GLY A 9 5.67 -2.95 6.67
CA GLY A 9 4.71 -3.96 6.26
C GLY A 9 5.39 -5.33 6.29
N GLU A 10 4.64 -6.34 6.68
CA GLU A 10 5.11 -7.73 6.76
C GLU A 10 4.05 -8.67 6.15
N ASN A 11 4.46 -9.88 5.78
CA ASN A 11 3.52 -10.92 5.36
C ASN A 11 3.64 -12.19 6.22
N ASN A 12 2.56 -12.98 6.28
CA ASN A 12 2.54 -14.26 6.99
C ASN A 12 3.19 -15.43 6.22
N GLY A 13 3.97 -15.16 5.17
CA GLY A 13 4.46 -16.20 4.26
C GLY A 13 3.36 -16.87 3.41
N LYS A 14 2.11 -16.42 3.51
CA LYS A 14 0.96 -16.84 2.68
C LYS A 14 0.39 -15.65 1.87
N ASP A 15 1.25 -14.69 1.56
CA ASP A 15 0.97 -13.52 0.72
C ASP A 15 -0.12 -12.56 1.24
N GLU A 16 -0.39 -12.55 2.55
CA GLU A 16 -1.28 -11.56 3.18
C GLU A 16 -0.47 -10.44 3.86
N LEU A 17 -0.76 -9.19 3.50
CA LEU A 17 -0.13 -8.01 4.08
C LEU A 17 -0.66 -7.72 5.49
N CYS A 18 0.26 -7.34 6.38
CA CYS A 18 -0.04 -6.70 7.64
C CYS A 18 0.78 -5.41 7.77
N LEU A 19 0.11 -4.29 8.02
CA LEU A 19 0.75 -3.01 8.27
C LEU A 19 1.08 -2.91 9.77
N LEU A 20 2.32 -2.56 10.08
CA LEU A 20 2.84 -2.58 11.44
C LEU A 20 2.76 -1.18 12.06
N GLY A 21 2.03 -1.08 13.16
CA GLY A 21 2.04 0.08 14.05
C GLY A 21 3.24 0.06 14.99
N TYR A 22 3.38 1.13 15.78
CA TYR A 22 4.48 1.30 16.73
C TYR A 22 4.55 0.18 17.78
N ASP A 23 3.39 -0.32 18.22
CA ASP A 23 3.22 -1.34 19.24
C ASP A 23 3.01 -2.75 18.66
N THR A 24 3.07 -2.91 17.34
CA THR A 24 2.90 -4.21 16.69
C THR A 24 4.06 -5.14 17.04
N ARG A 25 3.73 -6.35 17.49
CA ARG A 25 4.72 -7.34 17.96
C ARG A 25 4.98 -8.39 16.89
N THR A 26 6.14 -8.32 16.24
CA THR A 26 6.52 -9.21 15.12
C THR A 26 7.20 -10.51 15.54
N THR A 27 7.49 -10.70 16.84
CA THR A 27 8.21 -11.88 17.35
C THR A 27 7.39 -13.18 17.27
N ASP A 28 6.08 -13.07 17.08
CA ASP A 28 5.14 -14.19 16.99
C ASP A 28 4.04 -13.82 15.97
N PRO A 29 3.80 -14.63 14.92
CA PRO A 29 2.80 -14.34 13.90
C PRO A 29 1.40 -14.02 14.46
N GLU A 30 0.94 -14.73 15.49
CA GLU A 30 -0.38 -14.50 16.08
C GLU A 30 -0.47 -13.13 16.77
N ARG A 31 0.63 -12.71 17.42
CA ARG A 31 0.72 -11.38 18.03
C ARG A 31 0.81 -10.29 16.99
N MET A 32 1.55 -10.51 15.92
CA MET A 32 1.64 -9.56 14.82
C MET A 32 0.24 -9.32 14.24
N TRP A 33 -0.58 -10.37 14.11
CA TRP A 33 -1.91 -10.30 13.48
C TRP A 33 -2.97 -9.68 14.40
N SER A 34 -2.82 -9.85 15.71
CA SER A 34 -3.71 -9.23 16.70
C SER A 34 -3.34 -7.79 17.07
N THR A 35 -2.13 -7.34 16.73
CA THR A 35 -1.62 -5.99 17.07
C THR A 35 -1.22 -5.15 15.86
N GLY A 36 -1.32 -5.70 14.64
CA GLY A 36 -1.13 -4.99 13.38
C GLY A 36 -2.43 -4.80 12.62
N LEU A 37 -2.39 -4.01 11.54
CA LEU A 37 -3.55 -3.83 10.66
C LEU A 37 -3.49 -4.85 9.53
N ARG A 38 -4.37 -5.85 9.59
CA ARG A 38 -4.43 -6.91 8.58
C ARG A 38 -5.07 -6.38 7.30
N GLN A 39 -4.58 -6.86 6.16
CA GLN A 39 -5.14 -6.58 4.84
C GLN A 39 -6.66 -6.76 4.79
N GLN A 40 -7.18 -7.86 5.36
CA GLN A 40 -8.62 -8.14 5.38
C GLN A 40 -9.42 -7.06 6.13
N ASP A 41 -8.97 -6.66 7.32
CA ASP A 41 -9.65 -5.64 8.12
C ASP A 41 -9.72 -4.30 7.38
N ILE A 42 -8.62 -3.93 6.71
CA ILE A 42 -8.55 -2.70 5.91
C ILE A 42 -9.55 -2.79 4.74
N LEU A 43 -9.57 -3.90 4.01
CA LEU A 43 -10.49 -4.08 2.87
C LEU A 43 -11.95 -4.11 3.30
N GLU A 44 -12.26 -4.74 4.43
CA GLU A 44 -13.61 -4.75 5.00
C GLU A 44 -14.07 -3.34 5.40
N ALA A 45 -13.21 -2.57 6.06
CA ALA A 45 -13.49 -1.17 6.38
C ALA A 45 -13.75 -0.34 5.11
N PHE A 46 -12.97 -0.58 4.06
CA PHE A 46 -13.15 0.06 2.76
C PHE A 46 -14.47 -0.33 2.10
N ARG A 47 -14.84 -1.61 2.11
CA ARG A 47 -16.10 -2.12 1.57
C ARG A 47 -17.32 -1.55 2.32
N GLY A 48 -17.21 -1.38 3.64
CA GLY A 48 -18.25 -0.78 4.47
C GLY A 48 -18.38 0.74 4.36
N ALA A 49 -17.37 1.42 3.80
CA ALA A 49 -17.38 2.89 3.68
C ALA A 49 -18.43 3.36 2.66
N LYS A 50 -19.42 4.15 3.13
CA LYS A 50 -20.47 4.75 2.29
C LYS A 50 -19.93 5.93 1.46
N CYS A 51 -19.14 5.64 0.43
CA CYS A 51 -18.61 6.65 -0.48
C CYS A 51 -18.46 6.13 -1.91
N ARG A 52 -18.63 7.03 -2.89
CA ARG A 52 -18.61 6.68 -4.32
C ARG A 52 -17.23 6.29 -4.86
N LYS A 53 -16.17 6.88 -4.27
CA LYS A 53 -14.77 6.65 -4.64
C LYS A 53 -13.91 6.54 -3.39
N ARG A 54 -13.04 5.53 -3.39
CA ARG A 54 -12.11 5.17 -2.33
C ARG A 54 -10.71 5.07 -2.92
N LEU A 55 -9.76 5.74 -2.30
CA LEU A 55 -8.36 5.69 -2.68
C LEU A 55 -7.56 5.17 -1.49
N MET A 56 -6.76 4.14 -1.75
CA MET A 56 -5.81 3.59 -0.80
C MET A 56 -4.40 3.85 -1.33
N ILE A 57 -3.54 4.41 -0.49
CA ILE A 57 -2.15 4.66 -0.81
C ILE A 57 -1.27 4.02 0.26
N LEU A 58 -0.35 3.16 -0.13
CA LEU A 58 0.49 2.41 0.79
C LEU A 58 1.97 2.57 0.44
N ASP A 59 2.75 3.19 1.34
CA ASP A 59 4.20 3.25 1.29
C ASP A 59 4.80 2.32 2.35
N ALA A 60 4.67 1.02 2.10
CA ALA A 60 5.14 -0.02 3.01
C ALA A 60 5.74 -1.21 2.27
N CYS A 61 6.69 -1.88 2.91
CA CYS A 61 7.29 -3.11 2.40
C CYS A 61 6.18 -4.13 2.09
N LYS A 62 6.30 -4.86 0.98
CA LYS A 62 5.32 -5.90 0.58
C LYS A 62 3.89 -5.39 0.35
N SER A 63 3.67 -4.07 0.32
CA SER A 63 2.34 -3.49 0.12
C SER A 63 1.75 -3.80 -1.26
N GLY A 64 2.57 -4.14 -2.26
CA GLY A 64 2.09 -4.63 -3.56
C GLY A 64 1.23 -5.89 -3.49
N LEU A 65 1.28 -6.67 -2.39
CA LEU A 65 0.43 -7.86 -2.20
C LEU A 65 -1.06 -7.50 -2.17
N ILE A 66 -1.44 -6.38 -1.56
CA ILE A 66 -2.85 -5.95 -1.51
C ILE A 66 -3.40 -5.55 -2.88
N ALA A 67 -2.51 -5.16 -3.80
CA ALA A 67 -2.88 -4.83 -5.17
C ALA A 67 -3.01 -6.09 -6.06
N SER A 68 -2.47 -7.24 -5.64
CA SER A 68 -2.54 -8.51 -6.39
C SER A 68 -3.81 -9.35 -6.13
N ILE A 69 -4.73 -8.86 -5.29
CA ILE A 69 -5.96 -9.58 -4.92
C ILE A 69 -6.82 -9.82 -6.18
N GLY A 70 -7.11 -11.10 -6.45
CA GLY A 70 -7.93 -11.53 -7.58
C GLY A 70 -7.16 -12.09 -8.77
N GLU A 71 -5.82 -12.01 -8.77
CA GLU A 71 -4.98 -12.62 -9.81
C GLU A 71 -4.27 -13.89 -9.30
N ARG A 72 -4.34 -14.96 -10.11
CA ARG A 72 -3.49 -16.16 -10.02
C ARG A 72 -2.20 -16.00 -10.84
N SER A 73 -1.75 -14.78 -11.09
CA SER A 73 -0.58 -14.57 -11.95
C SER A 73 0.71 -14.63 -11.14
N ALA A 74 1.64 -15.47 -11.60
CA ALA A 74 2.95 -15.70 -10.98
C ALA A 74 3.94 -14.54 -11.21
N GLU A 75 3.55 -13.50 -11.94
CA GLU A 75 4.37 -12.33 -12.20
C GLU A 75 4.05 -11.24 -11.18
N ARG A 76 4.78 -11.29 -10.07
CA ARG A 76 4.84 -10.19 -9.12
C ARG A 76 5.40 -8.97 -9.86
N PRO A 77 4.74 -7.81 -9.85
CA PRO A 77 5.32 -6.62 -10.46
C PRO A 77 6.66 -6.33 -9.77
N GLU A 78 7.77 -6.42 -10.51
CA GLU A 78 9.07 -5.84 -10.12
C GLU A 78 9.01 -4.30 -10.09
N ALA A 79 7.85 -3.72 -10.37
CA ALA A 79 7.63 -2.30 -10.44
C ALA A 79 7.67 -1.66 -9.05
N VAL A 80 8.38 -0.54 -8.94
CA VAL A 80 8.42 0.38 -7.78
C VAL A 80 7.02 0.86 -7.36
N LEU A 81 6.02 0.69 -8.22
CA LEU A 81 4.65 1.16 -8.03
C LEU A 81 3.66 0.10 -8.56
N ALA A 82 2.80 -0.39 -7.68
CA ALA A 82 1.63 -1.18 -8.05
C ALA A 82 0.40 -0.26 -8.03
N GLU A 83 -0.17 0.02 -9.21
CA GLU A 83 -1.42 0.75 -9.37
C GLU A 83 -2.51 -0.20 -9.82
N ARG A 84 -3.65 -0.23 -9.11
CA ARG A 84 -4.79 -1.04 -9.55
C ARG A 84 -6.14 -0.44 -9.18
N LEU A 85 -7.07 -0.57 -10.12
CA LEU A 85 -8.50 -0.51 -9.88
C LEU A 85 -8.94 -1.89 -9.40
N VAL A 86 -9.28 -2.00 -8.12
CA VAL A 86 -9.63 -3.29 -7.50
C VAL A 86 -11.09 -3.67 -7.76
N GLU A 87 -11.95 -2.66 -7.96
CA GLU A 87 -13.35 -2.85 -8.31
C GLU A 87 -13.57 -2.42 -9.76
N GLU A 88 -14.33 -3.20 -10.54
CA GLU A 88 -14.56 -2.96 -11.98
C GLU A 88 -15.26 -1.60 -12.27
N ASP A 89 -16.00 -1.08 -11.30
CA ASP A 89 -16.65 0.25 -11.35
C ASP A 89 -15.70 1.41 -11.02
N GLY A 90 -14.42 1.09 -10.76
CA GLY A 90 -13.39 2.03 -10.34
C GLY A 90 -13.71 2.72 -9.01
N SER A 91 -14.56 2.14 -8.16
CA SER A 91 -14.92 2.69 -6.86
C SER A 91 -13.82 2.54 -5.81
N LEU A 92 -12.85 1.65 -6.06
CA LEU A 92 -11.64 1.45 -5.25
C LEU A 92 -10.39 1.49 -6.14
N MET A 93 -9.52 2.43 -5.83
CA MET A 93 -8.19 2.56 -6.42
C MET A 93 -7.14 2.32 -5.32
N ILE A 94 -6.12 1.52 -5.64
CA ILE A 94 -4.97 1.26 -4.76
C ILE A 94 -3.70 1.68 -5.48
N LEU A 95 -2.89 2.48 -4.79
CA LEU A 95 -1.52 2.86 -5.15
C LEU A 95 -0.59 2.32 -4.07
N ALA A 96 0.33 1.43 -4.41
CA ALA A 96 1.24 0.83 -3.44
C ALA A 96 2.70 0.95 -3.91
N ALA A 97 3.60 1.29 -2.98
CA ALA A 97 5.04 1.21 -3.19
C ALA A 97 5.46 -0.26 -3.22
N ALA A 98 5.83 -0.77 -4.39
CA ALA A 98 6.13 -2.19 -4.55
C ALA A 98 7.65 -2.43 -4.60
N SER A 99 8.15 -3.07 -3.54
CA SER A 99 9.20 -4.10 -3.67
C SER A 99 8.80 -5.23 -2.72
N GLY A 100 8.66 -6.45 -3.24
CA GLY A 100 8.13 -7.61 -2.51
C GLY A 100 9.15 -8.26 -1.56
N ASP A 101 10.39 -7.84 -1.68
CA ASP A 101 11.60 -8.51 -1.22
C ASP A 101 12.62 -7.52 -0.61
N GLN A 102 12.38 -6.22 -0.72
CA GLN A 102 13.24 -5.18 -0.14
C GLN A 102 12.49 -4.24 0.79
N ARG A 103 13.23 -3.64 1.73
CA ARG A 103 12.72 -2.61 2.63
C ARG A 103 12.27 -1.40 1.79
N SER A 104 11.17 -0.75 2.16
CA SER A 104 10.75 0.53 1.57
C SER A 104 11.95 1.49 1.57
N TYR A 105 12.29 2.01 0.40
CA TYR A 105 13.48 2.84 0.25
C TYR A 105 13.24 4.21 0.89
N GLU A 106 13.78 4.39 2.09
CA GLU A 106 13.90 5.69 2.75
C GLU A 106 15.17 6.40 2.26
N SER A 107 15.04 7.67 1.87
CA SER A 107 16.19 8.51 1.57
C SER A 107 16.44 9.46 2.73
N LYS A 108 17.64 9.37 3.32
CA LYS A 108 18.10 10.34 4.33
C LYS A 108 18.17 11.76 3.77
N GLU A 109 18.47 11.90 2.47
CA GLU A 109 18.55 13.20 1.80
C GLU A 109 17.17 13.82 1.59
N LEU A 110 16.13 12.99 1.36
CA LEU A 110 14.76 13.46 1.18
C LEU A 110 13.98 13.55 2.50
N GLY A 111 14.50 12.98 3.59
CA GLY A 111 13.85 12.98 4.91
C GLY A 111 12.62 12.07 4.98
N GLY A 112 12.49 11.08 4.10
CA GLY A 112 11.32 10.18 4.05
C GLY A 112 11.39 9.12 2.94
N GLY A 113 10.26 8.43 2.73
CA GLY A 113 10.10 7.42 1.68
C GLY A 113 10.13 8.03 0.27
N ILE A 114 10.89 7.41 -0.64
CA ILE A 114 11.03 7.90 -2.03
C ILE A 114 9.68 7.96 -2.74
N PHE A 115 8.84 6.93 -2.57
CA PHE A 115 7.50 6.88 -3.16
C PHE A 115 6.65 8.08 -2.71
N THR A 116 6.57 8.31 -1.40
CA THR A 116 5.79 9.41 -0.83
C THR A 116 6.29 10.77 -1.31
N HIS A 117 7.61 10.97 -1.39
CA HIS A 117 8.18 12.22 -1.90
C HIS A 117 7.73 12.52 -3.33
N TYR A 118 7.83 11.56 -4.24
CA TYR A 118 7.42 11.75 -5.63
C TYR A 118 5.91 11.84 -5.80
N LEU A 119 5.13 11.11 -4.97
CA LEU A 119 3.67 11.25 -4.91
C LEU A 119 3.28 12.69 -4.55
N ILE A 120 3.85 13.25 -3.49
CA ILE A 120 3.55 14.63 -3.06
C ILE A 120 3.98 15.63 -4.12
N LYS A 121 5.16 15.45 -4.73
CA LYS A 121 5.62 16.31 -5.84
C LYS A 121 4.62 16.30 -7.01
N GLY A 122 4.18 15.12 -7.43
CA GLY A 122 3.20 14.98 -8.51
C GLY A 122 1.88 15.68 -8.20
N LEU A 123 1.33 15.43 -7.01
CA LEU A 123 0.10 16.07 -6.52
C LEU A 123 0.23 17.59 -6.35
N SER A 124 1.44 18.09 -6.15
CA SER A 124 1.73 19.54 -6.08
C SER A 124 1.86 20.20 -7.46
N GLY A 125 1.53 19.48 -8.53
CA GLY A 125 1.55 19.99 -9.90
C GLY A 125 2.88 19.77 -10.64
N ALA A 126 3.89 19.15 -10.02
CA ALA A 126 5.14 18.85 -10.72
C ALA A 126 4.99 17.70 -11.76
N ALA A 127 3.84 17.01 -11.75
CA ALA A 127 3.44 16.03 -12.76
C ALA A 127 2.41 16.60 -13.75
N ASP A 128 2.01 17.86 -13.60
CA ASP A 128 1.13 18.55 -14.55
C ASP A 128 1.99 18.94 -15.75
N GLY A 129 2.10 18.03 -16.72
CA GLY A 129 2.78 18.32 -17.98
C GLY A 129 2.18 19.58 -18.59
N SER A 130 3.01 20.47 -19.13
CA SER A 130 2.62 21.78 -19.66
C SER A 130 1.75 21.67 -20.94
N THR A 131 0.56 21.11 -20.82
CA THR A 131 -0.50 21.05 -21.82
C THR A 131 -1.81 20.85 -21.07
N GLY A 132 -2.41 21.98 -20.68
CA GLY A 132 -3.83 22.05 -20.34
C GLY A 132 -4.72 22.05 -21.59
#